data_AF-A0A6C0JGY2-F1
#
_entry.id   AF-A0A6C0JGY2-F1
#
_cell.length_a   1.000
_cell.length_b   1.000
_cell.length_c   1.000
_cell.angle_alpha   90.00
_cell.angle_beta   90.00
_cell.angle_gamma   90.00
#
_symmetry.space_group_name_H-M   'P 1'
#
loop_
_entity.id
_entity.type
_entity.pdbx_description
1 polymer ?
#
loop_
_entity_poly.entity_id
_entity_poly.type
_entity_poly.pdbx_seq_one_letter_code
_entity_poly.pdbx_strand_id
1 'polypeptide(L)'
;MYIQMMNCNIHKYIGIIHLCGFIIENIYGFLIGKIIFFDKLYIISFVSIPFSWVICNDECIVSYIMKKVENKNYILGSEPENVKDISNLFTNEHQYMIFYNINTLLRICSVIIVNERTTKLSCVIFIPTCILYLYYNYDITYKINYRKKFYPYFQIILCLYLFTTFYKTICS
;
A
#
# COMPACT_ATOMS: atom_id res chain seq x y z
N MET A 1 -12.83 14.82 28.77
CA MET A 1 -11.50 15.46 28.61
C MET A 1 -10.35 14.44 28.64
N TYR A 2 -10.17 13.65 29.71
CA TYR A 2 -9.08 12.66 29.79
C TYR A 2 -9.14 11.55 28.73
N ILE A 3 -10.32 10.97 28.48
CA ILE A 3 -10.56 9.97 27.42
C ILE A 3 -10.28 10.56 26.02
N GLN A 4 -10.62 11.85 25.84
CA GLN A 4 -10.44 12.56 24.58
C GLN A 4 -8.96 12.89 24.32
N MET A 5 -8.19 13.23 25.36
CA MET A 5 -6.73 13.37 25.29
C MET A 5 -6.01 12.04 25.06
N MET A 6 -6.46 10.95 25.71
CA MET A 6 -5.91 9.61 25.49
C MET A 6 -6.13 9.13 24.05
N ASN A 7 -7.34 9.33 23.51
CA ASN A 7 -7.64 9.03 22.12
C ASN A 7 -6.75 9.86 21.18
N CYS A 8 -6.59 11.17 21.42
CA CYS A 8 -5.73 12.02 20.59
C CYS A 8 -4.27 11.50 20.49
N ASN A 9 -3.72 11.01 21.61
CA ASN A 9 -2.36 10.45 21.62
C ASN A 9 -2.25 9.13 20.87
N ILE A 10 -3.20 8.20 21.06
CA ILE A 10 -3.22 6.90 20.38
C ILE A 10 -3.27 7.09 18.85
N HIS A 11 -4.06 8.06 18.37
CA HIS A 11 -4.22 8.32 16.95
C HIS A 11 -2.90 8.77 16.32
N LYS A 12 -2.19 9.66 17.01
CA LYS A 12 -0.87 10.12 16.58
C LYS A 12 0.15 8.98 16.52
N TYR A 13 0.17 8.09 17.51
CA TYR A 13 1.11 6.95 17.53
C TYR A 13 0.83 5.95 16.41
N ILE A 14 -0.43 5.59 16.18
CA ILE A 14 -0.80 4.68 15.08
C ILE A 14 -0.42 5.30 13.73
N GLY A 15 -0.71 6.60 13.54
CA GLY A 15 -0.29 7.34 12.36
C GLY A 15 1.22 7.32 12.14
N ILE A 16 2.01 7.57 13.18
CA ILE A 16 3.48 7.54 13.11
C ILE A 16 3.98 6.13 12.74
N ILE A 17 3.44 5.09 13.37
CA ILE A 17 3.82 3.71 13.06
C ILE A 17 3.48 3.38 11.60
N HIS A 18 2.29 3.76 11.13
CA HIS A 18 1.86 3.55 9.75
C HIS A 18 2.78 4.29 8.77
N LEU A 19 3.11 5.55 9.05
CA LEU A 19 4.04 6.36 8.26
C LEU A 19 5.46 5.76 8.24
N CYS A 20 5.97 5.31 9.39
CA CYS A 20 7.28 4.66 9.47
C CYS A 20 7.32 3.37 8.66
N GLY A 21 6.28 2.53 8.76
CA GLY A 21 6.14 1.32 7.95
C GLY A 21 6.17 1.64 6.46
N PHE A 22 5.41 2.65 6.04
CA PHE A 22 5.38 3.13 4.67
C PHE A 22 6.75 3.62 4.18
N ILE A 23 7.47 4.40 4.98
CA ILE A 23 8.82 4.89 4.62
C ILE A 23 9.82 3.74 4.48
N ILE A 24 9.86 2.81 5.47
CA ILE A 24 10.75 1.64 5.44
C ILE A 24 10.51 0.81 4.18
N GLU A 25 9.24 0.59 3.86
CA GLU A 25 8.80 -0.11 2.67
C GLU A 25 9.24 0.57 1.37
N ASN A 26 9.35 1.89 1.34
CA ASN A 26 9.70 2.64 0.13
C ASN A 26 11.22 2.75 -0.09
N ILE A 27 12.02 2.66 0.97
CA ILE A 27 13.48 2.78 0.90
C ILE A 27 14.21 1.42 0.90
N TYR A 28 13.50 0.31 1.15
CA TYR A 28 14.06 -1.04 1.27
C TYR A 28 15.01 -1.41 0.12
N GLY A 29 14.56 -1.27 -1.14
CA GLY A 29 15.35 -1.66 -2.32
C GLY A 29 16.61 -0.84 -2.52
N PHE A 30 16.66 0.38 -1.98
CA PHE A 30 17.80 1.29 -2.10
C PHE A 30 18.85 1.08 -1.01
N LEU A 31 18.42 0.89 0.24
CA LEU A 31 19.32 0.88 1.39
C LEU A 31 19.71 -0.52 1.86
N ILE A 32 18.82 -1.50 1.69
CA ILE A 32 19.05 -2.85 2.18
C ILE A 32 19.61 -3.69 1.04
N GLY A 33 20.80 -4.25 1.24
CA GLY A 33 21.45 -5.15 0.29
C GLY A 33 20.64 -6.41 0.00
N LYS A 34 21.13 -7.24 -0.93
CA LYS A 34 20.41 -8.46 -1.34
C LYS A 34 20.33 -9.45 -0.18
N ILE A 35 19.12 -9.66 0.34
CA ILE A 35 18.79 -10.72 1.29
C ILE A 35 17.62 -11.49 0.70
N ILE A 36 17.89 -12.68 0.14
CA ILE A 36 16.95 -13.42 -0.72
C ILE A 36 15.58 -13.61 -0.05
N PHE A 37 15.57 -14.00 1.23
CA PHE A 37 14.34 -14.21 1.98
C PHE A 37 13.51 -12.92 2.13
N PHE A 38 14.14 -11.83 2.55
CA PHE A 38 13.46 -10.54 2.72
C PHE A 38 13.03 -9.92 1.40
N ASP A 39 13.82 -10.08 0.33
CA ASP A 39 13.45 -9.63 -1.01
C ASP A 39 12.20 -10.36 -1.51
N LYS A 40 12.12 -11.69 -1.30
CA LYS A 40 10.94 -12.48 -1.63
C LYS A 40 9.72 -12.00 -0.82
N LEU A 41 9.86 -11.80 0.50
CA LEU A 41 8.79 -11.27 1.35
C LEU A 41 8.34 -9.87 0.93
N TYR A 42 9.28 -9.00 0.55
CA TYR A 42 9.02 -7.65 0.10
C TYR A 42 8.20 -7.61 -1.20
N ILE A 43 8.53 -8.46 -2.17
CA ILE A 43 7.76 -8.59 -3.41
C ILE A 43 6.35 -9.13 -3.10
N ILE A 44 6.24 -10.14 -2.25
CA ILE A 44 4.93 -10.69 -1.82
C ILE A 44 4.09 -9.59 -1.16
N SER A 45 4.66 -8.78 -0.27
CA SER A 45 3.91 -7.71 0.40
C SER A 45 3.42 -6.66 -0.59
N PHE A 46 4.28 -6.20 -1.52
CA PHE A 46 3.89 -5.25 -2.57
C PHE A 46 2.68 -5.72 -3.38
N VAL A 47 2.66 -7.01 -3.74
CA VAL A 47 1.57 -7.62 -4.53
C VAL A 47 0.31 -7.84 -3.69
N SER A 48 0.48 -8.06 -2.40
CA SER A 48 -0.62 -8.27 -1.45
C SER A 48 -1.38 -6.98 -1.13
N ILE A 49 -0.74 -5.81 -1.24
CA ILE A 49 -1.36 -4.52 -0.92
C ILE A 49 -2.64 -4.28 -1.76
N PRO A 50 -2.63 -4.38 -3.09
CA PRO A 50 -3.86 -4.21 -3.85
C PRO A 50 -4.95 -5.25 -3.55
N PHE A 51 -4.60 -6.49 -3.19
CA PHE A 51 -5.61 -7.46 -2.72
C PHE A 51 -6.27 -6.96 -1.44
N SER A 52 -5.47 -6.45 -0.51
CA SER A 52 -5.99 -5.90 0.75
C SER A 52 -6.96 -4.76 0.46
N TRP A 53 -6.68 -3.90 -0.52
CA TRP A 53 -7.60 -2.83 -0.93
C TRP A 53 -8.88 -3.39 -1.50
N VAL A 54 -8.83 -4.35 -2.42
CA VAL A 54 -10.04 -4.96 -2.98
C VAL A 54 -10.90 -5.64 -1.90
N ILE A 55 -10.29 -6.36 -0.96
CA ILE A 55 -11.01 -7.04 0.13
C ILE A 55 -11.57 -6.03 1.14
N CYS A 56 -10.84 -4.94 1.38
CA CYS A 56 -11.19 -3.91 2.36
C CYS A 56 -11.87 -2.69 1.74
N ASN A 57 -12.52 -2.82 0.57
CA ASN A 57 -13.21 -1.72 -0.11
C ASN A 57 -12.35 -0.45 -0.23
N ASP A 58 -11.11 -0.65 -0.67
CA ASP A 58 -10.08 0.35 -0.98
C ASP A 58 -9.51 1.10 0.21
N GLU A 59 -9.68 0.51 1.39
CA GLU A 59 -9.19 1.06 2.64
C GLU A 59 -8.08 0.17 3.24
N CYS A 60 -7.04 0.79 3.79
CA CYS A 60 -6.04 0.07 4.59
C CYS A 60 -6.68 -0.37 5.91
N ILE A 61 -6.37 -1.59 6.37
CA ILE A 61 -6.89 -2.12 7.64
C ILE A 61 -6.57 -1.21 8.84
N VAL A 62 -5.39 -0.56 8.83
CA VAL A 62 -4.99 0.38 9.87
C VAL A 62 -5.91 1.61 9.86
N SER A 63 -6.15 2.20 8.69
CA SER A 63 -7.07 3.33 8.53
C SER A 63 -8.52 2.96 8.91
N TYR A 64 -8.96 1.74 8.60
CA TYR A 64 -10.26 1.23 9.05
C TYR A 64 -10.35 1.16 10.58
N ILE A 65 -9.36 0.56 11.25
CA ILE A 65 -9.32 0.46 12.71
C ILE A 65 -9.42 1.86 13.31
N MET A 66 -8.65 2.81 12.78
CA MET A 66 -8.66 4.21 13.19
C MET A 66 -10.06 4.82 13.10
N LYS A 67 -10.72 4.75 11.94
CA LYS A 67 -12.06 5.31 11.76
C LYS A 67 -13.13 4.61 12.58
N LYS A 68 -12.97 3.30 12.81
CA LYS A 68 -13.88 2.52 13.65
C LYS A 68 -13.77 2.90 15.14
N VAL A 69 -12.58 3.29 15.57
CA VAL A 69 -12.33 3.85 16.92
C VAL A 69 -12.96 5.25 17.05
N GLU A 70 -12.88 6.10 16.01
CA GLU A 70 -13.51 7.44 16.00
C GLU A 70 -15.05 7.35 15.93
N ASN A 71 -15.56 6.45 15.11
CA ASN A 71 -16.98 6.25 14.87
C ASN A 71 -17.31 4.74 14.85
N LYS A 72 -17.96 4.27 15.92
CA LYS A 72 -18.38 2.85 16.03
C LYS A 72 -19.30 2.40 14.89
N ASN A 73 -20.02 3.31 14.25
CA ASN A 73 -20.92 3.04 13.14
C ASN A 73 -20.22 3.14 11.77
N TYR A 74 -18.91 3.41 11.73
CA TYR A 74 -18.15 3.45 10.48
C TYR A 74 -18.23 2.11 9.73
N ILE A 75 -18.44 2.17 8.42
CA ILE A 75 -18.55 1.01 7.54
C ILE A 75 -17.26 0.95 6.72
N LEU A 76 -16.64 -0.22 6.65
CA LEU A 76 -15.38 -0.43 5.92
C LEU A 76 -15.48 0.05 4.47
N GLY A 77 -14.58 0.95 4.08
CA GLY A 77 -14.52 1.54 2.75
C GLY A 77 -15.64 2.50 2.41
N SER A 78 -16.35 3.06 3.40
CA SER A 78 -17.30 4.16 3.14
C SER A 78 -16.60 5.48 2.81
N GLU A 79 -15.37 5.67 3.31
CA GLU A 79 -14.52 6.86 3.04
C GLU A 79 -13.06 6.45 2.82
N PRO A 80 -12.71 5.64 1.80
CA PRO A 80 -11.37 5.09 1.62
C PRO A 80 -10.29 6.15 1.41
N GLU A 81 -10.63 7.30 0.83
CA GLU A 81 -9.74 8.45 0.64
C GLU A 81 -9.35 9.15 1.95
N ASN A 82 -10.12 8.93 3.02
CA ASN A 82 -9.92 9.64 4.28
C ASN A 82 -8.71 9.01 4.99
N VAL A 83 -7.54 9.60 4.79
CA VAL A 83 -6.24 9.16 5.29
C VAL A 83 -5.75 10.02 6.45
N LYS A 84 -6.69 10.52 7.28
CA LYS A 84 -6.43 11.36 8.46
C LYS A 84 -5.48 10.73 9.47
N ASP A 85 -5.34 9.40 9.46
CA ASP A 85 -4.37 8.69 10.26
C ASP A 85 -2.93 9.11 9.93
N ILE A 86 -2.62 9.44 8.67
CA ILE A 86 -1.30 9.93 8.25
C ILE A 86 -1.32 11.44 7.95
N SER A 87 -2.34 11.94 7.24
CA SER A 87 -2.34 13.32 6.73
C SER A 87 -2.27 14.37 7.85
N ASN A 88 -2.82 14.07 9.04
CA ASN A 88 -2.76 14.94 10.21
C ASN A 88 -1.35 15.09 10.82
N LEU A 89 -0.39 14.27 10.40
CA LEU A 89 1.03 14.41 10.79
C LEU A 89 1.76 15.51 9.99
N PHE A 90 1.16 15.99 8.91
CA PHE A 90 1.71 17.03 8.04
C PHE A 90 1.10 18.39 8.37
N THR A 91 1.85 19.47 8.09
CA THR A 91 1.38 20.83 8.36
C THR A 91 0.14 21.19 7.55
N ASN A 92 0.02 20.65 6.33
CA ASN A 92 -1.11 20.85 5.45
C ASN A 92 -1.24 19.71 4.43
N GLU A 93 -2.42 19.62 3.80
CA GLU A 93 -2.75 18.61 2.80
C GLU A 93 -1.81 18.65 1.58
N HIS A 94 -1.38 19.84 1.16
CA HIS A 94 -0.46 19.97 0.02
C HIS A 94 0.90 19.30 0.28
N GLN A 95 1.46 19.47 1.48
CA GLN A 95 2.70 18.76 1.89
C GLN A 95 2.49 17.25 1.93
N TYR A 96 1.35 16.79 2.47
CA TYR A 96 1.00 15.37 2.48
C TYR A 96 0.92 14.80 1.06
N MET A 97 0.26 15.49 0.13
CA MET A 97 0.11 15.04 -1.26
C MET A 97 1.44 14.96 -2.00
N ILE A 98 2.34 15.94 -1.81
CA ILE A 98 3.70 15.88 -2.35
C ILE A 98 4.44 14.66 -1.78
N PHE A 99 4.42 14.50 -0.46
CA PHE A 99 5.05 13.36 0.21
C PHE A 99 4.50 12.03 -0.33
N TYR A 100 3.18 11.89 -0.43
CA TYR A 100 2.50 10.71 -0.93
C TYR A 100 2.93 10.34 -2.36
N ASN A 101 2.96 11.32 -3.28
CA ASN A 101 3.38 11.10 -4.66
C ASN A 101 4.87 10.70 -4.76
N ILE A 102 5.75 11.38 -4.02
CA ILE A 102 7.18 11.03 -3.96
C ILE A 102 7.35 9.60 -3.45
N ASN A 103 6.66 9.23 -2.38
CA ASN A 103 6.74 7.90 -1.80
C ASN A 103 6.21 6.82 -2.73
N THR A 104 5.12 7.09 -3.46
CA THR A 104 4.56 6.16 -4.45
C THR A 104 5.59 5.89 -5.56
N LEU A 105 6.30 6.91 -6.05
CA LEU A 105 7.38 6.75 -7.02
C LEU A 105 8.55 5.95 -6.42
N LEU A 106 8.99 6.29 -5.20
CA LEU A 106 10.05 5.55 -4.50
C LEU A 106 9.71 4.08 -4.32
N ARG A 107 8.46 3.75 -3.98
CA ARG A 107 7.97 2.38 -3.86
C ARG A 107 8.14 1.59 -5.15
N ILE A 108 7.73 2.17 -6.28
CA ILE A 108 7.88 1.53 -7.60
C ILE A 108 9.35 1.34 -7.97
N CYS A 109 10.19 2.36 -7.77
CA CYS A 109 11.62 2.23 -8.03
C CYS A 109 12.27 1.16 -7.13
N SER A 110 11.92 1.14 -5.84
CA SER A 110 12.40 0.13 -4.88
C SER A 110 12.01 -1.28 -5.30
N VAL A 111 10.76 -1.50 -5.71
CA VAL A 111 10.30 -2.83 -6.14
C VAL A 111 10.93 -3.28 -7.45
N ILE A 112 11.23 -2.36 -8.38
CA ILE A 112 12.01 -2.66 -9.59
C ILE A 112 13.41 -3.17 -9.21
N ILE A 113 14.12 -2.48 -8.31
CA ILE A 113 15.47 -2.87 -7.86
C ILE A 113 15.44 -4.27 -7.23
N VAL A 114 14.46 -4.53 -6.36
CA VAL A 114 14.32 -5.84 -5.69
C VAL A 114 13.98 -6.95 -6.69
N ASN A 115 13.12 -6.67 -7.67
CA ASN A 115 12.77 -7.64 -8.70
C ASN A 115 14.00 -8.04 -9.53
N GLU A 116 14.78 -7.07 -10.01
CA GLU A 116 15.96 -7.35 -10.85
C GLU A 116 17.04 -8.14 -10.10
N ARG A 117 17.27 -7.84 -8.81
CA ARG A 117 18.34 -8.48 -8.03
C ARG A 117 18.00 -9.90 -7.55
N THR A 118 16.72 -10.22 -7.34
CA THR A 118 16.30 -11.48 -6.69
C THR A 118 15.27 -12.29 -7.48
N THR A 119 14.05 -11.78 -7.73
CA THR A 119 12.95 -12.61 -8.24
C THR A 119 12.91 -12.75 -9.77
N LYS A 120 13.45 -11.75 -10.49
CA LYS A 120 13.51 -11.68 -11.96
C LYS A 120 12.17 -12.09 -12.60
N LEU A 121 11.08 -11.50 -12.12
CA LEU A 121 9.77 -11.75 -12.68
C LEU A 121 9.70 -11.20 -14.10
N SER A 122 8.94 -11.89 -14.96
CA SER A 122 8.82 -11.48 -16.37
C SER A 122 8.24 -10.08 -16.44
N CYS A 123 8.79 -9.24 -17.32
CA CYS A 123 8.30 -7.88 -17.55
C CYS A 123 6.81 -7.86 -17.96
N VAL A 124 6.35 -8.92 -18.65
CA VAL A 124 4.94 -9.11 -19.07
C VAL A 124 3.99 -9.22 -17.87
N ILE A 125 4.49 -9.59 -16.69
CA ILE A 125 3.70 -9.72 -15.46
C ILE A 125 4.01 -8.56 -14.51
N PHE A 126 5.30 -8.20 -14.38
CA PHE A 126 5.78 -7.20 -13.44
C PHE A 126 5.37 -5.78 -13.80
N ILE A 127 5.56 -5.36 -15.07
CA ILE A 127 5.21 -4.00 -15.49
C ILE A 127 3.70 -3.74 -15.36
N PRO A 128 2.79 -4.62 -15.82
CA PRO A 128 1.37 -4.42 -15.58
C PRO A 128 1.01 -4.32 -14.11
N THR A 129 1.65 -5.09 -13.22
CA THR A 129 1.40 -5.03 -11.78
C THR A 129 1.76 -3.66 -11.20
N CYS A 130 2.90 -3.09 -11.59
CA CYS A 130 3.30 -1.74 -11.19
C CYS A 130 2.33 -0.67 -11.73
N ILE A 131 1.95 -0.75 -13.00
CA ILE A 131 0.98 0.17 -13.62
C ILE A 131 -0.36 0.11 -12.89
N LEU A 132 -0.83 -1.10 -12.58
CA LEU A 132 -2.08 -1.29 -11.88
C LEU A 132 -2.00 -0.74 -10.45
N TYR A 133 -0.91 -0.99 -9.72
CA TYR A 133 -0.69 -0.39 -8.40
C TYR A 133 -0.79 1.15 -8.45
N LEU A 134 -0.13 1.78 -9.43
CA LEU A 134 -0.20 3.24 -9.63
C LEU A 134 -1.63 3.70 -9.96
N TYR A 135 -2.32 2.97 -10.83
CA TYR A 135 -3.69 3.28 -11.21
C TYR A 135 -4.65 3.21 -10.02
N TYR A 136 -4.54 2.19 -9.17
CA TYR A 136 -5.36 2.08 -7.95
C TYR A 136 -5.09 3.21 -6.96
N ASN A 137 -3.82 3.51 -6.69
CA ASN A 137 -3.47 4.64 -5.81
C ASN A 137 -4.07 5.95 -6.31
N TYR A 138 -3.98 6.19 -7.63
CA TYR A 138 -4.55 7.38 -8.26
C TYR A 138 -6.08 7.39 -8.15
N ASP A 139 -6.74 6.30 -8.51
CA ASP A 139 -8.19 6.16 -8.45
C ASP A 139 -8.74 6.35 -7.02
N ILE A 140 -8.02 5.82 -6.02
CA ILE A 140 -8.32 6.01 -4.59
C ILE A 140 -8.19 7.45 -4.15
N THR A 141 -7.06 8.06 -4.47
CA THR A 141 -6.77 9.42 -4.05
C THR A 141 -7.72 10.44 -4.67
N TYR A 142 -8.10 10.25 -5.94
CA TYR A 142 -8.89 11.22 -6.72
C TYR A 142 -10.36 10.84 -6.92
N LYS A 143 -10.85 9.79 -6.23
CA LYS A 143 -12.27 9.35 -6.26
C LYS A 143 -12.81 9.09 -7.66
N ILE A 144 -11.97 8.52 -8.51
CA ILE A 144 -12.38 8.26 -9.89
C ILE A 144 -13.21 6.97 -9.85
N ASN A 145 -14.45 6.97 -10.34
CA ASN A 145 -15.38 5.84 -10.15
C ASN A 145 -15.08 4.64 -11.10
N TYR A 146 -13.84 4.43 -11.54
CA TYR A 146 -13.49 3.41 -12.56
C TYR A 146 -13.34 2.00 -11.98
N ARG A 147 -13.19 1.88 -10.66
CA ARG A 147 -13.02 0.64 -9.87
C ARG A 147 -13.78 -0.57 -10.39
N LYS A 148 -15.12 -0.50 -10.40
CA LYS A 148 -15.96 -1.68 -10.63
C LYS A 148 -15.75 -2.36 -11.99
N LYS A 149 -15.27 -1.63 -13.00
CA LYS A 149 -15.09 -2.17 -14.35
C LYS A 149 -13.77 -2.92 -14.52
N PHE A 150 -12.71 -2.49 -13.83
CA PHE A 150 -11.36 -3.04 -14.02
C PHE A 150 -10.95 -4.07 -12.95
N TYR A 151 -11.72 -4.20 -11.86
CA TYR A 151 -11.43 -5.13 -10.76
C TYR A 151 -11.27 -6.60 -11.18
N PRO A 152 -12.11 -7.15 -12.08
CA PRO A 152 -11.95 -8.55 -12.50
C PRO A 152 -10.64 -8.79 -13.26
N TYR A 153 -10.30 -7.91 -14.21
CA TYR A 153 -9.04 -8.01 -14.97
C TYR A 153 -7.83 -7.85 -14.05
N PHE A 154 -7.94 -6.96 -13.07
CA PHE A 154 -6.94 -6.75 -12.05
C PHE A 154 -6.68 -8.01 -11.22
N GLN A 155 -7.73 -8.61 -10.68
CA GLN A 155 -7.64 -9.85 -9.89
C GLN A 155 -7.02 -10.99 -10.68
N ILE A 156 -7.32 -11.10 -11.98
CA ILE A 156 -6.72 -12.13 -12.84
C ILE A 156 -5.22 -11.91 -13.02
N ILE A 157 -4.78 -10.70 -13.38
CA ILE A 157 -3.35 -10.38 -13.55
C ILE A 157 -2.59 -10.59 -12.24
N LEU A 158 -3.19 -10.18 -11.13
CA LEU A 158 -2.61 -10.28 -9.81
C LEU A 158 -2.51 -11.74 -9.34
N CYS A 159 -3.53 -12.56 -9.60
CA CYS A 159 -3.47 -14.01 -9.37
C CYS A 159 -2.37 -14.67 -10.21
N LEU A 160 -2.26 -14.34 -11.51
CA LEU A 160 -1.18 -14.86 -12.37
C LEU A 160 0.21 -14.46 -11.85
N TYR A 161 0.35 -13.24 -11.35
CA TYR A 161 1.58 -12.77 -10.72
C TYR A 161 1.90 -13.57 -9.46
N LEU A 162 0.92 -13.78 -8.57
CA LEU A 162 1.13 -14.56 -7.35
C LEU A 162 1.50 -16.00 -7.66
N PHE A 163 0.80 -16.65 -8.59
CA PHE A 163 1.13 -18.02 -8.99
C PHE A 163 2.55 -18.14 -9.52
N THR A 164 2.97 -17.22 -10.39
CA THR A 164 4.33 -17.23 -10.95
C THR A 164 5.40 -16.89 -9.90
N THR A 165 5.10 -15.96 -8.99
CA THR A 165 6.01 -15.58 -7.88
C THR A 165 6.13 -16.70 -6.85
N PHE A 166 5.02 -17.32 -6.46
CA PHE A 166 4.98 -18.47 -5.55
C PHE A 166 5.73 -19.66 -6.13
N TYR A 167 5.45 -20.00 -7.40
CA TYR A 167 6.16 -21.05 -8.12
C TYR A 167 7.68 -20.79 -8.15
N LYS A 168 8.10 -19.60 -8.57
CA LYS A 168 9.52 -19.22 -8.55
C LYS A 168 10.14 -19.16 -7.16
N THR A 169 9.34 -18.86 -6.13
CA THR A 169 9.83 -18.74 -4.75
C THR A 169 10.07 -20.09 -4.11
N ILE A 170 9.23 -21.09 -4.41
CA ILE A 170 9.34 -22.46 -3.88
C ILE A 170 10.31 -23.31 -4.70
N CYS A 171 10.31 -23.16 -6.03
CA CYS A 171 11.10 -23.99 -6.92
C CYS A 171 12.53 -23.46 -7.17
N SER A 172 12.89 -22.29 -6.61
CA SER A 172 14.23 -21.67 -6.75
C SER A 172 14.83 -21.27 -5.42
#